data_AF-A0A934AVC8-F1
#
_entry.id   AF-A0A934AVC8-F1
#
_cell.length_a   1.000
_cell.length_b   1.000
_cell.length_c   1.000
_cell.angle_alpha   90.00
_cell.angle_beta   90.00
_cell.angle_gamma   90.00
#
_symmetry.space_group_name_H-M   'P 1'
#
loop_
_entity.id
_entity.type
_entity.pdbx_description
1 polymer ?
#
loop_
_entity_poly.entity_id
_entity_poly.type
_entity_poly.pdbx_seq_one_letter_code
_entity_poly.pdbx_strand_id
1 'polypeptide(L)' 'MTEELEWQTRRDRINKKLRALHPAWTIIKYKDSLDTAKLACHAVEEYLTANGPADYALFVKGKLLGIIEAKKVATAEGR' A
#
# COMPACT_ATOMS: atom_id res chain seq x y z
N MET A 1 -11.84 -20.26 -7.55
CA MET A 1 -12.02 -18.87 -8.06
C MET A 1 -12.27 -17.87 -6.91
N THR A 2 -11.62 -18.03 -5.75
CA THR A 2 -11.96 -17.26 -4.53
C THR A 2 -10.87 -16.26 -4.13
N GLU A 3 -9.65 -16.46 -4.61
CA GLU A 3 -8.47 -15.67 -4.21
C GLU A 3 -8.52 -14.22 -4.72
N GLU A 4 -9.16 -13.98 -5.86
CA GLU A 4 -9.21 -12.64 -6.49
C GLU A 4 -10.08 -11.66 -5.67
N LEU A 5 -11.15 -12.15 -5.04
CA LEU A 5 -12.05 -11.33 -4.20
C LEU A 5 -11.43 -10.98 -2.85
N GLU A 6 -10.66 -11.90 -2.26
CA GLU A 6 -9.99 -11.63 -0.98
C GLU A 6 -8.92 -10.55 -1.10
N TRP A 7 -8.13 -10.59 -2.17
CA TRP A 7 -7.10 -9.57 -2.42
C TRP A 7 -7.73 -8.19 -2.68
N GLN A 8 -8.78 -8.12 -3.50
CA GLN A 8 -9.53 -6.87 -3.72
C GLN A 8 -10.11 -6.32 -2.42
N THR A 9 -10.68 -7.18 -1.57
CA THR A 9 -11.27 -6.77 -0.27
C THR A 9 -10.19 -6.21 0.68
N ARG A 10 -8.96 -6.73 0.66
CA ARG A 10 -7.87 -6.21 1.48
C ARG A 10 -7.37 -4.86 0.99
N ARG A 11 -7.16 -4.70 -0.33
CA ARG A 11 -6.83 -3.41 -0.93
C ARG A 11 -7.91 -2.38 -0.62
N ASP A 12 -9.19 -2.74 -0.76
CA ASP A 12 -10.31 -1.85 -0.43
C ASP A 12 -10.28 -1.41 1.04
N ARG A 13 -10.05 -2.34 1.98
CA ARG A 13 -9.94 -1.99 3.41
C ARG A 13 -8.78 -1.04 3.70
N ILE A 14 -7.61 -1.28 3.09
CA ILE A 14 -6.45 -0.39 3.21
C ILE A 14 -6.79 0.98 2.62
N ASN A 15 -7.35 1.03 1.41
CA ASN A 15 -7.77 2.25 0.74
C ASN A 15 -8.80 3.03 1.57
N LYS A 16 -9.77 2.34 2.17
CA LYS A 16 -10.80 2.94 3.01
C LYS A 16 -10.22 3.51 4.30
N LYS A 17 -9.28 2.80 4.94
CA LYS A 17 -8.53 3.33 6.11
C LYS A 17 -7.70 4.55 5.75
N LEU A 18 -6.93 4.47 4.66
CA LEU A 18 -6.10 5.57 4.16
C LEU A 18 -6.92 6.83 3.86
N ARG A 19 -8.07 6.67 3.20
CA ARG A 19 -9.01 7.77 2.91
C ARG A 19 -9.72 8.30 4.16
N ALA A 20 -9.90 7.47 5.19
CA ALA A 20 -10.53 7.85 6.45
C ALA A 20 -9.56 8.54 7.43
N LEU A 21 -8.25 8.47 7.20
CA LEU A 21 -7.26 9.23 7.98
C LEU A 21 -7.39 10.72 7.70
N HIS A 22 -7.08 11.57 8.68
CA HIS A 22 -7.05 13.02 8.52
C HIS A 22 -5.60 13.51 8.74
N PRO A 23 -4.95 14.08 7.72
CA PRO A 23 -5.44 14.31 6.35
C PRO A 23 -5.62 13.01 5.54
N ALA A 24 -6.56 13.04 4.58
CA ALA A 24 -6.85 11.88 3.73
C ALA A 24 -5.63 11.52 2.88
N TRP A 25 -5.29 10.23 2.88
CA TRP A 25 -4.14 9.74 2.12
C TRP A 25 -4.52 9.49 0.67
N THR A 26 -3.70 10.00 -0.24
CA THR A 26 -3.88 9.79 -1.67
C THR A 26 -3.15 8.52 -2.10
N ILE A 27 -3.91 7.53 -2.56
CA ILE A 27 -3.33 6.31 -3.12
C ILE A 27 -2.97 6.56 -4.59
N ILE A 28 -1.71 6.31 -4.95
CA ILE A 28 -1.18 6.47 -6.31
C ILE A 28 -0.35 5.24 -6.66
N LYS A 29 -0.21 4.91 -7.93
CA LYS A 29 0.73 3.84 -8.35
C LYS A 29 2.15 4.38 -8.43
N TYR A 30 3.13 3.53 -8.13
CA TYR A 30 4.53 3.85 -8.36
C TYR A 30 4.73 4.26 -9.83
N LYS A 31 5.48 5.35 -10.01
CA LYS A 31 5.88 5.88 -11.30
C LYS A 31 7.33 6.32 -11.18
N ASP A 32 8.09 6.12 -12.23
CA ASP A 32 9.51 6.47 -12.29
C ASP A 32 9.70 7.99 -12.18
N SER A 33 8.70 8.76 -12.61
CA SER A 33 8.62 10.22 -12.52
C SER A 33 8.03 10.74 -11.20
N LEU A 34 7.88 9.88 -10.18
CA LEU A 34 7.28 10.27 -8.92
C LEU A 34 8.24 11.10 -8.05
N ASP A 35 7.90 12.38 -7.87
CA ASP A 35 8.57 13.25 -6.90
C ASP A 35 8.21 12.86 -5.47
N THR A 36 9.02 12.01 -4.84
CA THR A 36 8.82 11.63 -3.43
C THR A 36 8.83 12.86 -2.52
N ALA A 37 9.63 13.89 -2.82
CA ALA A 37 9.69 15.14 -2.05
C ALA A 37 8.35 15.90 -1.94
N LYS A 38 7.45 15.74 -2.92
CA LYS A 38 6.11 16.37 -2.92
C LYS A 38 5.06 15.52 -2.19
N LEU A 39 5.40 14.30 -1.79
CA LEU A 39 4.47 13.38 -1.15
C LEU A 39 4.27 13.76 0.32
N ALA A 40 3.19 14.48 0.60
CA ALA A 40 2.84 14.88 1.96
C ALA A 40 2.07 13.81 2.74
N CYS A 41 1.08 13.15 2.13
CA CYS A 41 0.31 12.01 2.69
C CYS A 41 -0.13 11.12 1.52
N HIS A 42 0.83 10.37 0.96
CA HIS A 42 0.56 9.52 -0.21
C HIS A 42 0.90 8.07 0.09
N ALA A 43 0.07 7.16 -0.40
CA ALA A 43 0.32 5.73 -0.41
C ALA A 43 0.65 5.31 -1.84
N VAL A 44 1.86 4.82 -2.07
CA VAL A 44 2.38 4.45 -3.39
C VAL A 44 2.29 2.95 -3.58
N GLU A 45 1.47 2.49 -4.51
CA GLU A 45 1.31 1.07 -4.82
C GLU A 45 2.49 0.53 -5.61
N GLU A 46 2.90 -0.72 -5.35
CA GLU A 46 3.96 -1.43 -6.08
C GLU A 46 5.32 -0.69 -6.06
N TYR A 47 5.68 -0.17 -4.90
CA TYR A 47 6.89 0.64 -4.73
C TYR A 47 8.14 -0.25 -4.73
N LEU A 48 9.07 0.01 -5.65
CA LEU A 48 10.35 -0.72 -5.71
C LEU A 48 11.27 -0.32 -4.54
N THR A 49 11.55 -1.26 -3.64
CA THR A 49 12.54 -1.08 -2.58
C THR A 49 13.80 -1.92 -2.88
N ALA A 50 14.89 -1.62 -2.18
CA ALA A 50 16.15 -2.37 -2.29
C ALA A 50 16.01 -3.87 -1.94
N ASN A 51 14.99 -4.26 -1.16
CA ASN A 51 14.76 -5.65 -0.75
C ASN A 51 13.63 -6.33 -1.56
N GLY A 52 13.03 -5.63 -2.52
CA GLY A 52 11.91 -6.13 -3.33
C GLY A 52 10.76 -5.13 -3.47
N PRO A 53 9.81 -5.38 -4.38
CA PRO A 53 8.62 -4.55 -4.53
C PRO A 53 7.71 -4.66 -3.29
N ALA A 54 7.27 -3.52 -2.76
CA ALA A 54 6.29 -3.45 -1.68
C ALA A 54 4.88 -3.20 -2.24
N ASP A 55 3.84 -3.79 -1.65
CA ASP A 55 2.45 -3.56 -2.09
C ASP A 55 2.06 -2.08 -1.97
N TYR A 56 2.34 -1.45 -0.83
CA TYR A 56 2.09 -0.03 -0.59
C TYR A 56 3.24 0.60 0.18
N ALA A 57 3.70 1.77 -0.24
CA ALA A 57 4.68 2.59 0.47
C ALA A 57 4.04 3.91 0.93
N LEU A 58 4.13 4.18 2.23
CA LEU A 58 3.55 5.34 2.87
C LEU A 58 4.57 6.47 2.91
N PHE A 59 4.28 7.58 2.24
CA PHE A 59 5.14 8.76 2.20
C PHE A 59 4.48 9.95 2.90
N VAL A 60 5.24 10.54 3.83
CA VAL A 60 4.84 11.74 4.56
C VAL A 60 5.94 12.79 4.54
N LYS A 61 5.61 14.00 4.07
CA LYS A 61 6.56 15.11 3.87
C LYS A 61 7.85 14.69 3.15
N GLY A 62 7.72 13.83 2.14
CA GLY A 62 8.83 13.28 1.37
C GLY A 62 9.72 12.28 2.09
N LYS A 63 9.30 11.78 3.26
CA LYS A 63 9.94 10.67 3.95
C LYS A 63 9.08 9.42 3.84
N LEU A 64 9.72 8.28 3.58
CA LEU A 64 9.08 6.99 3.70
C LEU A 64 8.80 6.73 5.19
N LEU A 65 7.52 6.66 5.54
CA LEU A 65 7.04 6.41 6.90
C LEU A 65 6.98 4.90 7.18
N GLY A 66 6.66 4.12 6.15
CA GLY A 66 6.66 2.66 6.21
C GLY A 66 6.13 2.05 4.92
N ILE A 67 6.13 0.73 4.87
CA ILE A 67 5.49 -0.04 3.80
C ILE A 67 4.41 -0.94 4.40
N ILE A 68 3.32 -1.14 3.68
CA ILE A 68 2.26 -2.09 4.01
C ILE A 68 2.40 -3.24 3.02
N GLU A 69 2.67 -4.44 3.51
CA GLU A 69 2.57 -5.66 2.72
C GLU A 69 1.18 -6.28 2.90
N ALA A 70 0.50 -6.54 1.78
CA ALA A 70 -0.78 -7.20 1.80
C ALA A 70 -0.57 -8.70 1.97
N LYS A 71 -0.24 -9.13 3.19
CA LYS A 71 0.00 -10.56 3.46
C LYS A 71 -1.25 -11.38 3.08
N LYS A 72 -1.06 -12.47 2.32
CA LYS A 72 -2.07 -13.52 2.25
C LYS A 72 -2.34 -13.99 3.69
N VAL A 73 -3.61 -14.03 4.12
CA VAL A 73 -4.00 -14.97 5.19
C VAL A 73 -3.58 -16.31 4.61
N ALA A 74 -2.41 -16.78 5.01
CA ALA A 74 -2.12 -18.18 4.93
C ALA A 74 -3.20 -18.79 5.81
N THR A 75 -4.24 -19.35 5.19
CA THR A 75 -5.01 -20.38 5.86
C THR A 75 -3.94 -21.38 6.30
N ALA A 76 -3.67 -21.40 7.59
CA ALA A 76 -2.97 -22.51 8.20
C ALA A 76 -3.91 -23.70 8.05
N GLU A 77 -3.95 -24.29 6.86
CA GLU A 77 -4.48 -25.64 6.67
C GLU A 77 -3.44 -26.59 7.24
N GLY A 78 -3.39 -26.60 8.57
CA GLY A 78 -2.98 -27.76 9.33
C GLY A 78 -4.25 -28.42 9.84
N ARG A 79 -4.82 -29.35 9.07
CA ARG A 79 -5.30 -30.64 9.59
C ARG A 79 -5.63 -31.62 8.48
#